data_AF-A0AA88VKF2-F1
#
_entry.id   AF-A0AA88VKF2-F1
#
_cell.length_a   1.000
_cell.length_b   1.000
_cell.length_c   1.000
_cell.angle_alpha   90.00
_cell.angle_beta   90.00
_cell.angle_gamma   90.00
#
_symmetry.space_group_name_H-M   'P 1'
#
loop_
_entity.id
_entity.type
_entity.pdbx_description
1 polymer ?
#
loop_
_entity_poly.entity_id
_entity_poly.type
_entity_poly.pdbx_seq_one_letter_code
_entity_poly.pdbx_strand_id
1 'polypeptide(L)'
;MKNAKNLFNDKRAVSEENIQHLKEEATTMGRKIVLLEESKRKLLGDGLETYPIQEIQQVEDQLERSLTNIRKRKNQLIREKIEQLKEQERILAKRNAELRKKLKNHSQLLDLTRTLKEVPDRQVSDVETELFIGQPERSSH
;
A
#
# COMPACT_ATOMS: atom_id res chain seq x y z
N MET A 1 -27.96 15.17 -66.34
CA MET A 1 -27.77 16.07 -65.17
C MET A 1 -28.77 15.86 -64.01
N LYS A 2 -29.83 15.04 -64.14
CA LYS A 2 -30.81 14.82 -63.04
C LYS A 2 -30.26 14.02 -61.85
N ASN A 3 -29.23 13.19 -62.05
CA ASN A 3 -28.73 12.26 -61.03
C ASN A 3 -27.87 12.91 -59.93
N ALA A 4 -27.08 13.93 -60.27
CA ALA A 4 -26.21 14.62 -59.31
C ALA A 4 -27.00 15.45 -58.28
N LYS A 5 -28.15 16.01 -58.70
CA LYS A 5 -29.05 16.76 -57.81
C LYS A 5 -29.75 15.86 -56.79
N ASN A 6 -30.10 14.64 -57.20
CA ASN A 6 -30.70 13.65 -56.30
C ASN A 6 -29.72 13.18 -55.23
N LEU A 7 -28.46 12.91 -55.60
CA LEU A 7 -27.42 12.48 -54.66
C LEU A 7 -27.09 13.56 -53.61
N PHE A 8 -27.19 14.83 -54.00
CA PHE A 8 -26.96 15.96 -53.09
C PHE A 8 -28.12 16.17 -52.11
N ASN A 9 -29.37 16.01 -52.56
CA ASN A 9 -30.54 16.05 -51.70
C ASN A 9 -30.56 14.87 -50.72
N ASP A 10 -30.15 13.69 -51.15
CA ASP A 10 -30.07 12.49 -50.32
C ASP A 10 -29.02 12.66 -49.20
N LYS A 11 -27.84 13.21 -49.52
CA LYS A 11 -26.81 13.55 -48.52
C LYS A 11 -27.27 14.62 -47.52
N ARG A 12 -28.07 15.60 -47.95
CA ARG A 12 -28.65 16.61 -47.05
C ARG A 12 -29.69 15.99 -46.11
N ALA A 13 -30.58 15.15 -46.63
CA ALA A 13 -31.58 14.45 -45.84
C ALA A 13 -30.93 13.57 -44.76
N VAL A 14 -29.90 12.78 -45.12
CA VAL A 14 -29.14 11.96 -44.17
C VAL A 14 -28.42 12.83 -43.12
N SER A 15 -27.88 13.99 -43.52
CA SER A 15 -27.26 14.93 -42.58
C SER A 15 -28.28 15.58 -41.63
N GLU A 16 -29.47 15.88 -42.10
CA GLU A 16 -30.57 16.46 -41.30
C GLU A 16 -31.12 15.44 -40.30
N GLU A 17 -31.29 14.18 -40.73
CA GLU A 17 -31.70 13.06 -39.87
C GLU A 17 -30.66 12.80 -38.77
N ASN A 18 -29.36 12.82 -39.10
CA ASN A 18 -28.30 12.70 -38.11
C ASN A 18 -28.31 13.84 -37.08
N ILE A 19 -28.54 15.08 -37.52
CA ILE A 19 -28.66 16.24 -36.61
C ILE A 19 -29.88 16.09 -35.70
N GLN A 20 -31.00 15.60 -36.24
CA GLN A 20 -32.22 15.37 -35.48
C GLN A 20 -32.03 14.26 -34.43
N HIS A 21 -31.40 13.15 -34.81
CA HIS A 21 -31.04 12.07 -33.90
C HIS A 21 -30.14 12.57 -32.75
N LEU A 22 -29.10 13.35 -33.06
CA LEU A 22 -28.22 13.92 -32.03
C LEU A 22 -28.95 14.88 -31.08
N LYS A 23 -29.91 15.66 -31.59
CA LYS A 23 -30.76 16.52 -30.75
C LYS A 23 -31.63 15.67 -29.81
N GLU A 24 -32.25 14.62 -30.31
CA GLU A 24 -33.08 13.71 -29.50
C GLU A 24 -32.25 13.01 -28.43
N GLU A 25 -31.05 12.56 -28.78
CA GLU A 25 -30.10 11.98 -27.84
C GLU A 25 -29.68 12.99 -26.76
N ALA A 26 -29.35 14.23 -27.14
CA ALA A 26 -29.04 15.30 -26.21
C ALA A 26 -30.19 15.62 -25.26
N THR A 27 -31.43 15.69 -25.76
CA THR A 27 -32.60 15.90 -24.88
C THR A 27 -32.82 14.73 -23.93
N THR A 28 -32.57 13.50 -24.39
CA THR A 28 -32.70 12.29 -23.58
C THR A 28 -31.65 12.25 -22.48
N MET A 29 -30.40 12.60 -22.80
CA MET A 29 -29.33 12.75 -21.81
C MET A 29 -29.65 13.86 -20.80
N GLY A 30 -30.14 15.00 -21.26
CA GLY A 30 -30.57 16.10 -20.39
C GLY A 30 -31.63 15.66 -19.38
N ARG A 31 -32.65 14.93 -19.83
CA ARG A 31 -33.68 14.35 -18.93
C ARG A 31 -33.07 13.37 -17.92
N LYS A 32 -32.16 12.50 -18.33
CA LYS A 32 -31.48 11.56 -17.43
C LYS A 32 -30.68 12.29 -16.35
N ILE A 33 -29.98 13.37 -16.70
CA ILE A 33 -29.22 14.18 -15.74
C ILE A 33 -30.15 14.77 -14.68
N VAL A 34 -31.28 15.36 -15.10
CA VAL A 34 -32.26 15.94 -14.16
C VAL A 34 -32.79 14.89 -13.19
N LEU A 35 -33.17 13.71 -13.68
CA LEU A 35 -33.66 12.62 -12.85
C LEU A 35 -32.60 12.10 -11.86
N LEU A 36 -31.33 12.03 -12.29
CA LEU A 36 -30.23 11.63 -11.42
C LEU A 36 -29.95 12.66 -10.32
N GLU A 37 -29.99 13.96 -10.65
CA GLU A 37 -29.81 15.02 -9.65
C GLU A 37 -31.01 15.08 -8.67
N GLU A 38 -32.24 14.84 -9.13
CA GLU A 38 -33.41 14.70 -8.25
C GLU A 38 -33.27 13.50 -7.30
N SER A 39 -32.87 12.35 -7.83
CA SER A 39 -32.63 11.15 -7.02
C SER A 39 -31.53 11.39 -5.98
N LYS A 40 -30.44 12.06 -6.37
CA LYS A 40 -29.36 12.45 -5.46
C LYS A 40 -29.85 13.38 -4.36
N ARG A 41 -30.58 14.45 -4.70
CA ARG A 41 -31.17 15.36 -3.70
C ARG A 41 -32.06 14.61 -2.72
N LYS A 42 -32.94 13.74 -3.22
CA LYS A 42 -33.81 12.88 -2.40
C LYS A 42 -33.01 12.01 -1.43
N LEU A 43 -31.93 11.36 -1.91
CA LEU A 43 -31.04 10.55 -1.06
C LEU A 43 -30.23 11.37 -0.05
N LEU A 44 -30.00 12.66 -0.31
CA LEU A 44 -29.32 13.59 0.60
C LEU A 44 -30.27 14.20 1.64
N GLY A 45 -31.58 14.00 1.50
CA GLY A 45 -32.59 14.58 2.37
C GLY A 45 -33.09 15.96 1.93
N ASP A 46 -32.71 16.43 0.74
CA ASP A 46 -33.08 17.75 0.24
C ASP A 46 -34.49 17.74 -0.37
N GLY A 47 -35.33 18.71 0.00
CA GLY A 47 -36.64 18.93 -0.63
C GLY A 47 -37.67 17.82 -0.36
N LEU A 48 -37.53 17.09 0.75
CA LEU A 48 -38.44 15.99 1.10
C LEU A 48 -39.84 16.45 1.57
N GLU A 49 -40.03 17.74 1.82
CA GLU A 49 -41.28 18.32 2.36
C GLU A 49 -42.51 18.05 1.49
N THR A 50 -42.32 17.88 0.18
CA THR A 50 -43.40 17.63 -0.78
C THR A 50 -43.67 16.14 -1.03
N TYR A 51 -42.88 15.24 -0.42
CA TYR A 51 -42.98 13.81 -0.68
C TYR A 51 -43.93 13.10 0.30
N PRO A 52 -44.67 12.08 -0.14
CA PRO A 52 -45.46 11.23 0.74
C PRO A 52 -44.58 10.52 1.77
N ILE A 53 -45.10 10.29 2.98
CA ILE A 53 -44.38 9.61 4.07
C ILE A 53 -43.87 8.23 3.65
N GLN A 54 -44.62 7.51 2.83
CA GLN A 54 -44.23 6.19 2.32
C GLN A 54 -42.98 6.27 1.45
N GLU A 55 -42.82 7.32 0.66
CA GLU A 55 -41.63 7.51 -0.17
C GLU A 55 -40.41 7.90 0.67
N ILE A 56 -40.60 8.68 1.74
CA ILE A 56 -39.54 9.02 2.69
C ILE A 56 -39.05 7.74 3.38
N GLN A 57 -39.97 6.89 3.86
CA GLN A 57 -39.61 5.62 4.49
C GLN A 57 -38.78 4.73 3.56
N GLN A 58 -39.13 4.67 2.26
CA GLN A 58 -38.35 3.90 1.28
C GLN A 58 -36.90 4.40 1.14
N VAL A 59 -36.71 5.72 1.18
CA VAL A 59 -35.37 6.33 1.14
C VAL A 59 -34.58 5.97 2.39
N GLU A 60 -35.21 6.10 3.56
CA GLU A 60 -34.60 5.72 4.84
C GLU A 60 -34.16 4.25 4.84
N ASP A 61 -35.04 3.33 4.44
CA ASP A 61 -34.75 1.90 4.36
C ASP A 61 -33.60 1.62 3.38
N GLN A 62 -33.55 2.34 2.26
CA GLN A 62 -32.48 2.20 1.27
C GLN A 62 -31.13 2.70 1.82
N LEU A 63 -31.14 3.83 2.53
CA LEU A 63 -29.95 4.40 3.15
C LEU A 63 -29.44 3.52 4.29
N GLU A 64 -30.32 3.00 5.14
CA GLU A 64 -29.95 2.11 6.25
C GLU A 64 -29.31 0.81 5.73
N ARG A 65 -29.90 0.18 4.72
CA ARG A 65 -29.33 -1.01 4.07
C ARG A 65 -27.96 -0.72 3.48
N SER A 66 -27.83 0.38 2.75
CA SER A 66 -26.57 0.81 2.13
C SER A 66 -25.49 1.09 3.18
N LEU A 67 -25.83 1.81 4.24
CA LEU A 67 -24.94 2.15 5.34
C LEU A 67 -24.47 0.89 6.10
N THR A 68 -25.38 -0.05 6.33
CA THR A 68 -25.06 -1.34 6.96
C THR A 68 -24.05 -2.11 6.12
N ASN A 69 -24.24 -2.17 4.79
CA ASN A 69 -23.31 -2.82 3.88
C ASN A 69 -21.93 -2.15 3.86
N ILE A 70 -21.89 -0.81 3.82
CA ILE A 70 -20.64 -0.03 3.88
C ILE A 70 -19.90 -0.31 5.19
N ARG A 71 -20.58 -0.23 6.33
CA ARG A 71 -20.00 -0.52 7.65
C ARG A 71 -19.47 -1.95 7.74
N LYS A 72 -20.25 -2.93 7.26
CA LYS A 72 -19.83 -4.33 7.21
C LYS A 72 -18.54 -4.51 6.41
N ARG A 73 -18.45 -3.90 5.22
CA ARG A 73 -17.26 -3.97 4.36
C ARG A 73 -16.06 -3.28 5.00
N LYS A 74 -16.24 -2.07 5.55
CA LYS A 74 -15.18 -1.34 6.25
C LYS A 74 -14.63 -2.15 7.42
N ASN A 75 -15.50 -2.71 8.25
CA ASN A 75 -15.11 -3.53 9.39
C ASN A 75 -14.37 -4.80 8.95
N GLN A 76 -14.80 -5.41 7.84
CA GLN A 76 -14.12 -6.58 7.28
C GLN A 76 -12.68 -6.25 6.84
N LEU A 77 -12.49 -5.16 6.10
CA LEU A 77 -11.16 -4.70 5.68
C LEU A 77 -10.25 -4.35 6.85
N ILE A 78 -10.79 -3.72 7.89
CA ILE A 78 -10.03 -3.39 9.11
C ILE A 78 -9.59 -4.68 9.81
N ARG A 79 -10.49 -5.68 9.95
CA ARG A 79 -10.13 -6.98 10.54
C ARG A 79 -9.02 -7.67 9.75
N GLU A 80 -9.16 -7.72 8.42
CA GLU A 80 -8.13 -8.28 7.53
C GLU A 80 -6.78 -7.58 7.74
N LYS A 81 -6.78 -6.25 7.87
CA LYS A 81 -5.55 -5.49 8.12
C LYS A 81 -4.95 -5.78 9.49
N ILE A 82 -5.77 -5.90 10.53
CA ILE A 82 -5.32 -6.25 11.88
C ILE A 82 -4.64 -7.62 11.87
N GLU A 83 -5.24 -8.63 11.24
CA GLU A 83 -4.67 -9.97 11.18
C GLU A 83 -3.35 -10.01 10.39
N GLN A 84 -3.25 -9.27 9.28
CA GLN A 84 -1.98 -9.11 8.57
C GLN A 84 -0.88 -8.51 9.44
N LEU A 85 -1.20 -7.46 10.21
CA LEU A 85 -0.24 -6.79 11.08
C LEU A 85 0.21 -7.69 12.24
N LYS A 86 -0.72 -8.44 12.85
CA LYS A 86 -0.39 -9.43 13.90
C LYS A 86 0.56 -10.51 13.39
N GLU A 87 0.36 -11.00 12.18
CA GLU A 87 1.26 -12.01 11.61
C GLU A 87 2.65 -11.42 11.33
N GLN A 88 2.72 -10.18 10.83
CA GLN A 88 4.00 -9.48 10.67
C GLN A 88 4.71 -9.28 12.00
N GLU A 89 4.00 -8.86 13.05
CA GLU A 89 4.53 -8.73 14.40
C GLU A 89 5.11 -10.05 14.90
N ARG A 90 4.38 -11.16 14.73
CA ARG A 90 4.82 -12.50 15.14
C ARG A 90 6.11 -12.92 14.43
N ILE A 91 6.20 -12.71 13.12
CA ILE A 91 7.39 -13.03 12.33
C ILE A 91 8.59 -12.19 12.80
N LEU A 92 8.40 -10.88 12.99
CA LEU A 92 9.46 -9.98 13.44
C LEU A 92 9.91 -10.32 14.86
N ALA A 93 8.98 -10.65 15.77
CA ALA A 93 9.30 -11.07 17.13
C ALA A 93 10.17 -12.34 17.13
N LYS A 94 9.83 -13.34 16.30
CA LYS A 94 10.63 -14.56 16.16
C LYS A 94 12.03 -14.25 15.63
N ARG A 95 12.14 -13.46 14.56
CA ARG A 95 13.44 -13.07 13.98
C ARG A 95 14.30 -12.28 14.98
N ASN A 96 13.69 -11.37 15.73
CA ASN A 96 14.37 -10.61 16.77
C ASN A 96 14.88 -11.51 17.91
N ALA A 97 14.10 -12.50 18.33
CA ALA A 97 14.53 -13.48 19.35
C ALA A 97 15.75 -14.30 18.86
N GLU A 98 15.72 -14.76 17.60
CA GLU A 98 16.85 -15.47 16.98
C GLU A 98 18.12 -14.60 16.91
N LEU A 99 17.99 -13.34 16.51
CA LEU A 99 19.10 -12.40 16.47
C LEU A 99 19.69 -12.13 17.86
N ARG A 100 18.84 -11.94 18.89
CA ARG A 100 19.28 -11.77 20.28
C ARG A 100 20.05 -13.00 20.78
N LYS A 101 19.60 -14.20 20.43
CA LYS A 101 20.32 -15.45 20.75
C LYS A 101 21.68 -15.51 20.07
N LYS A 102 21.76 -15.19 18.78
CA LYS A 102 23.03 -15.13 18.04
C LYS A 102 24.01 -14.13 18.64
N LEU A 103 23.54 -12.94 19.01
CA LEU A 103 24.36 -11.91 19.65
C LEU A 103 24.92 -12.40 21.00
N LYS A 104 24.07 -13.01 21.83
CA LYS A 104 24.50 -13.58 23.11
C LYS A 104 25.58 -14.65 22.92
N ASN A 105 25.39 -15.56 21.97
CA ASN A 105 26.37 -16.60 21.67
C ASN A 105 27.70 -16.02 21.17
N HIS A 106 27.66 -14.98 20.32
CA HIS A 106 28.87 -14.33 19.83
C HIS A 106 29.64 -13.62 20.94
N SER A 107 28.94 -12.91 21.83
CA SER A 107 29.55 -12.31 23.03
C SER A 107 30.24 -13.37 23.90
N GLN A 108 29.56 -14.48 24.17
CA GLN A 108 30.12 -15.57 24.95
C GLN A 108 31.36 -16.18 24.29
N LEU A 109 31.37 -16.33 22.96
CA LEU A 109 32.53 -16.83 22.22
C LEU A 109 33.73 -15.87 22.31
N LEU A 110 33.49 -14.56 22.22
CA LEU A 110 34.52 -13.54 22.39
C LEU A 110 35.10 -13.54 23.80
N ASP A 111 34.26 -13.70 24.82
CA ASP A 111 34.69 -13.81 26.21
C ASP A 111 35.57 -15.06 26.43
N LEU A 112 35.15 -16.24 25.95
CA LEU A 112 35.98 -17.46 26.00
C LEU A 112 37.31 -17.29 25.27
N THR A 113 37.31 -16.65 24.11
CA THR A 113 38.52 -16.40 23.32
C THR A 113 39.48 -15.47 24.06
N ARG A 114 38.98 -14.52 24.85
CA ARG A 114 39.78 -13.65 25.71
C ARG A 114 40.42 -14.45 26.84
N THR A 115 39.66 -15.30 27.52
CA THR A 115 40.16 -16.15 28.61
C THR A 115 41.21 -17.15 28.12
N LEU A 116 41.07 -17.70 26.90
CA LEU A 116 42.08 -18.60 26.31
C LEU A 116 43.36 -17.89 25.83
N LYS A 117 43.34 -16.56 25.68
CA LYS A 117 44.52 -15.75 25.34
C LYS A 117 45.26 -15.24 26.58
N GLU A 118 44.72 -15.44 27.78
CA GLU A 118 45.46 -15.21 29.01
C GLU A 118 46.47 -16.35 29.17
N VAL A 119 47.70 -16.08 28.72
CA VAL A 119 48.86 -16.95 28.97
C VAL A 119 49.01 -17.03 30.50
N PRO A 120 49.00 -18.22 31.12
CA PRO A 120 49.33 -18.32 32.53
C PRO A 120 50.78 -17.86 32.65
N ASP A 121 51.02 -16.92 33.57
CA ASP A 121 52.33 -16.36 33.90
C ASP A 121 53.36 -17.49 34.00
N ARG A 122 54.08 -17.72 32.90
CA ARG A 122 55.19 -18.67 32.87
C ARG A 122 56.28 -17.96 33.64
N GLN A 123 56.69 -18.52 34.77
CA GLN A 123 57.95 -18.15 35.41
C GLN A 123 59.05 -18.28 34.36
N VAL A 124 59.43 -17.16 33.75
CA VAL A 124 60.57 -17.07 32.86
C VAL A 124 61.78 -17.09 33.78
N SER A 125 62.42 -18.25 33.92
CA SER A 125 63.76 -18.29 34.47
C SER A 125 64.72 -17.79 33.40
N ASP A 126 65.40 -16.68 33.67
CA ASP A 126 66.46 -16.18 32.80
C ASP A 126 67.58 -17.23 32.72
N VAL A 127 67.72 -17.86 31.56
CA VAL A 127 68.91 -18.64 31.22
C VAL A 127 69.84 -17.71 30.45
N GLU A 128 70.96 -17.37 31.08
CA GLU A 128 72.02 -16.57 30.47
C GLU A 128 72.53 -17.31 29.24
N THR A 129 72.35 -16.71 28.06
CA THR A 129 72.91 -17.24 26.81
C THR A 129 73.99 -16.27 26.36
N GLU A 130 75.19 -16.77 26.05
CA GLU A 130 76.32 -15.97 25.56
C GLU A 130 76.13 -15.55 24.07
N LEU A 131 74.92 -15.11 23.71
CA LEU A 131 74.61 -14.66 22.36
C LEU A 131 74.97 -13.17 22.21
N PHE A 132 76.20 -12.89 21.78
CA PHE A 132 76.62 -11.52 21.46
C PHE A 132 76.15 -11.11 20.05
N ILE A 133 75.09 -10.31 19.98
CA ILE A 133 74.61 -9.67 18.75
C ILE A 133 75.13 -8.22 18.72
N GLY A 134 76.42 -8.06 18.40
CA GLY A 134 77.06 -6.74 18.19
C GLY A 134 77.59 -6.59 16.76
N GLN A 135 77.64 -5.36 16.24
CA GLN A 135 78.24 -5.10 14.93
C GLN A 135 79.74 -5.46 14.95
N PRO A 136 80.26 -6.18 13.94
CA PRO A 136 81.67 -6.58 13.91
C PRO A 136 82.59 -5.36 13.79
N GLU A 137 83.70 -5.38 14.52
CA GLU A 137 84.71 -4.33 14.47
C GLU A 137 85.34 -4.26 13.07
N ARG A 138 85.38 -3.05 12.50
CA ARG A 138 86.10 -2.79 11.26
C ARG A 138 87.59 -2.75 11.57
N SER A 139 88.31 -3.83 11.24
CA SER A 139 89.77 -3.81 11.28
C SER A 139 90.30 -2.82 10.23
N SER A 140 90.90 -1.73 10.71
CA SER A 140 91.76 -0.88 9.89
C SER A 140 93.19 -1.37 10.10
N HIS A 141 93.77 -1.98 9.07
CA HIS A 141 95.18 -1.91 8.62
C HIS A 141 95.51 -3.10 7.72
#